data_AF-A0A5K0Y0D7-F1
#
_entry.id   AF-A0A5K0Y0D7-F1
#
_cell.length_a   1.000
_cell.length_b   1.000
_cell.length_c   1.000
_cell.angle_alpha   90.00
_cell.angle_beta   90.00
_cell.angle_gamma   90.00
#
_symmetry.space_group_name_H-M   'P 1'
#
loop_
_entity.id
_entity.type
_entity.pdbx_description
1 polymer ?
#
loop_
_entity_poly.entity_id
_entity_poly.type
_entity_poly.pdbx_seq_one_letter_code
_entity_poly.pdbx_strand_id
1 'polypeptide(L)' 'EISDVIESVEIITINGEHRLIGRNDLLFYYRQSSFQKMQDLAAIVAVTFHLTPSSTSKTKAEEYLS' A
#
# COMPACT_ATOMS: atom_id res chain seq x y z
N GLU A 1 0.44 10.77 -5.55
CA GLU A 1 -0.64 9.76 -5.52
C GLU A 1 -0.38 8.78 -4.37
N ILE A 2 -1.28 7.83 -4.05
CA ILE A 2 -1.01 6.89 -2.94
C ILE A 2 0.24 6.03 -3.22
N SER A 3 0.57 5.85 -4.49
CA SER A 3 1.75 5.14 -4.99
C SER A 3 3.07 5.69 -4.44
N ASP A 4 3.13 6.96 -4.06
CA ASP A 4 4.35 7.58 -3.54
C ASP A 4 4.71 7.09 -2.13
N VAL A 5 3.72 6.59 -1.40
CA VAL A 5 3.84 6.20 0.01
C VAL A 5 3.55 4.72 0.27
N ILE A 6 3.18 3.94 -0.76
CA ILE A 6 3.03 2.48 -0.61
C ILE A 6 4.42 1.83 -0.55
N GLU A 7 4.60 0.99 0.47
CA GLU A 7 5.79 0.15 0.63
C GLU A 7 5.57 -1.24 0.05
N SER A 8 4.41 -1.84 0.36
CA SER A 8 4.06 -3.18 -0.09
C SER A 8 2.55 -3.39 -0.13
N VAL A 9 2.14 -4.37 -0.93
CA VAL A 9 0.74 -4.83 -1.01
C VAL A 9 0.73 -6.34 -0.85
N GLU A 10 -0.18 -6.81 -0.02
CA GLU A 10 -0.43 -8.22 0.23
C GLU A 10 -1.69 -8.65 -0.52
N ILE A 11 -1.57 -9.75 -1.27
CA ILE A 11 -2.66 -10.26 -2.11
C ILE A 11 -2.90 -11.75 -1.87
N ILE A 12 -4.11 -12.17 -2.23
CA ILE A 12 -4.49 -13.57 -2.40
C ILE A 12 -4.73 -13.81 -3.90
N THR A 13 -4.18 -14.90 -4.44
CA THR A 13 -4.44 -15.34 -5.82
C THR A 13 -5.72 -16.19 -5.90
N ILE A 14 -6.23 -16.41 -7.11
CA ILE A 14 -7.38 -17.29 -7.35
C ILE A 14 -7.17 -18.73 -6.86
N ASN A 15 -5.91 -19.16 -6.71
CA ASN A 15 -5.54 -20.48 -6.18
C ASN A 15 -5.45 -20.49 -4.64
N GLY A 16 -5.74 -19.37 -3.98
CA GLY A 16 -5.61 -19.20 -2.53
C GLY A 16 -4.17 -18.95 -2.06
N GLU A 17 -3.23 -18.71 -2.98
CA GLU A 17 -1.84 -18.41 -2.60
C GLU A 17 -1.73 -16.98 -2.09
N HIS A 18 -0.92 -16.83 -1.05
CA HIS A 18 -0.61 -15.55 -0.44
C HIS A 18 0.69 -14.99 -1.01
N ARG A 19 0.67 -13.71 -1.42
CA ARG A 19 1.83 -13.04 -2.03
C ARG A 19 2.00 -11.64 -1.47
N LEU A 20 3.25 -11.30 -1.15
CA LEU A 20 3.67 -9.95 -0.82
C LEU A 20 4.37 -9.34 -2.03
N ILE A 21 3.88 -8.19 -2.51
CA ILE A 21 4.45 -7.47 -3.64
C ILE A 21 5.06 -6.17 -3.12
N GLY A 22 6.37 -6.02 -3.32
CA GLY A 22 7.09 -4.81 -2.92
C GLY A 22 6.88 -3.66 -3.90
N ARG A 23 7.15 -2.43 -3.45
CA ARG A 23 6.99 -1.21 -4.24
C ARG A 23 7.60 -1.27 -5.65
N ASN A 24 8.78 -1.87 -5.81
CA ASN A 24 9.48 -1.93 -7.10
C ASN A 24 8.75 -2.79 -8.15
N ASP A 25 7.94 -3.76 -7.70
CA ASP A 25 7.17 -4.66 -8.56
C ASP A 25 5.75 -4.13 -8.83
N LEU A 26 5.35 -3.08 -8.09
CA LEU A 26 4.09 -2.37 -8.27
C LEU A 26 4.26 -1.23 -9.26
N LEU A 27 4.01 -1.52 -10.55
CA LEU A 27 3.97 -0.50 -11.58
C LEU A 27 2.69 0.33 -11.43
N PHE A 28 2.79 1.44 -10.70
CA PHE A 28 1.75 2.46 -10.63
C PHE A 28 1.99 3.53 -11.69
N TYR A 29 0.95 3.82 -12.47
CA TYR A 29 0.88 4.98 -13.37
C TYR A 29 -0.37 5.79 -13.01
N TYR A 30 -0.55 6.96 -13.63
CA TYR A 30 -1.73 7.80 -13.39
C TYR A 30 -3.03 6.99 -13.51
N ARG A 31 -3.72 6.80 -12.37
CA ARG A 31 -4.94 5.96 -12.21
C ARG A 31 -4.83 4.49 -12.65
N GLN A 32 -3.62 3.96 -12.79
CA GLN A 32 -3.38 2.58 -13.21
C GLN A 32 -2.43 1.86 -12.27
N SER A 33 -2.62 0.56 -12.11
CA SER A 33 -1.74 -0.32 -11.32
C SER A 33 -1.61 -1.68 -12.01
N SER A 34 -0.51 -2.39 -11.74
CA SER A 34 -0.31 -3.78 -12.22
C SER A 34 -1.51 -4.70 -11.92
N PHE A 35 -2.23 -4.45 -10.83
CA PHE A 35 -3.41 -5.23 -10.41
C PHE A 35 -4.52 -5.25 -11.45
N GLN A 36 -4.70 -4.18 -12.24
CA GLN A 36 -5.73 -4.13 -13.28
C GLN A 36 -5.49 -5.16 -14.40
N LYS A 37 -4.26 -5.62 -14.57
CA LYS A 37 -3.86 -6.61 -15.60
C LYS A 37 -3.58 -7.99 -15.02
N MET A 38 -3.66 -8.14 -13.70
CA MET A 38 -3.33 -9.38 -12.99
C MET A 38 -4.52 -10.34 -13.06
N GLN A 39 -4.44 -11.33 -13.94
CA GLN A 39 -5.54 -12.29 -14.19
C GLN A 39 -5.74 -13.29 -13.03
N ASP A 40 -4.68 -13.53 -12.25
CA ASP A 40 -4.69 -14.45 -11.11
C ASP A 40 -4.99 -13.76 -9.78
N LEU A 41 -5.28 -12.45 -9.76
CA LEU A 41 -5.62 -11.71 -8.55
C LEU A 41 -7.04 -12.08 -8.07
N ALA A 42 -7.17 -12.52 -6.82
CA ALA A 42 -8.47 -12.70 -6.19
C ALA A 42 -8.82 -11.53 -5.26
N ALA A 43 -7.90 -11.12 -4.40
CA ALA A 43 -8.13 -10.03 -3.45
C ALA A 43 -6.83 -9.34 -3.05
N ILE A 44 -6.92 -8.03 -2.76
CA ILE A 44 -5.92 -7.31 -1.98
C ILE A 44 -6.36 -7.40 -0.52
N VAL A 45 -5.50 -7.91 0.35
CA VAL A 45 -5.84 -8.17 1.76
C VAL A 45 -5.20 -7.16 2.72
N ALA A 46 -4.03 -6.62 2.38
CA ALA A 46 -3.39 -5.57 3.16
C ALA A 46 -2.53 -4.65 2.28
N VAL A 47 -2.34 -3.42 2.76
CA VAL A 47 -1.44 -2.43 2.15
C VAL A 47 -0.60 -1.81 3.25
N THR A 48 0.72 -1.82 3.07
CA THR A 48 1.66 -1.16 3.99
C THR A 48 2.06 0.19 3.40
N PHE A 49 1.94 1.24 4.21
CA PHE A 49 2.34 2.59 3.85
C PHE A 49 3.59 3.00 4.63
N HIS A 50 4.55 3.61 3.94
CA HIS A 50 5.66 4.32 4.55
C HIS A 50 5.40 5.81 4.49
N LEU A 51 5.03 6.40 5.63
CA LEU A 51 4.70 7.82 5.75
C LEU A 51 5.85 8.60 6.38
N THR A 52 6.18 9.75 5.82
CA THR A 52 7.09 10.70 6.47
C THR A 52 6.37 11.39 7.62
N PRO A 53 6.88 11.33 8.86
CA PRO A 53 6.28 12.01 9.99
C PRO A 53 6.26 13.53 9.77
N SER A 54 5.09 14.16 9.97
CA SER A 54 4.96 15.62 10.04
C SER A 54 5.21 16.10 11.47
N SER A 55 6.06 17.10 11.63
CA SER A 55 6.30 17.77 12.92
C SER A 55 5.00 18.31 13.52
N THR A 56 4.15 18.94 12.70
CA THR A 56 2.84 19.47 13.13
C THR A 56 1.88 18.36 13.57
N SER A 57 1.86 17.22 12.87
CA SER A 57 1.00 16.09 13.23
C SER A 57 1.45 15.43 14.53
N LYS A 58 2.76 15.38 14.77
CA LYS A 58 3.33 14.86 16.02
C LYS A 58 2.92 15.73 17.22
N THR A 59 3.07 17.04 17.12
CA THR A 59 2.66 17.98 18.18
C THR A 59 1.18 17.85 18.51
N LYS A 60 0.30 17.76 17.50
CA LYS A 60 -1.14 17.57 17.72
C LYS A 60 -1.49 16.23 18.37
N ALA A 61 -0.75 15.16 18.05
CA ALA A 61 -0.95 13.87 18.70
C ALA A 61 -0.53 13.91 20.17
N GLU A 62 0.57 14.59 20.48
CA GLU A 62 1.05 14.81 21.85
C GLU A 62 0.06 15.65 22.66
N GLU A 63 -0.50 16.73 22.10
CA GLU A 63 -1.56 17.56 22.71
C GLU A 63 -2.87 16.79 22.96
N TYR A 64 -3.19 15.80 22.14
CA TYR A 64 -4.39 14.98 22.33
C TYR A 64 -4.21 13.91 23.42
N LEU A 65 -2.97 13.47 23.66
CA LEU A 65 -2.63 12.44 24.63
C LEU A 65 -2.29 13.01 26.02
N SER A 66 -2.19 14.33 26.15
CA SER A 66 -2.01 15.08 27.42
C SER A 66 -3.33 15.44 28.07
#